data_AF-A0A378KUP1-F1
#
_entry.id   AF-A0A378KUP1-F1
#
_cell.length_a   1.000
_cell.length_b   1.000
_cell.length_c   1.000
_cell.angle_alpha   90.00
_cell.angle_beta   90.00
_cell.angle_gamma   90.00
#
_symmetry.space_group_name_H-M   'P 1'
#
loop_
_entity.id
_entity.type
_entity.pdbx_description
1 polymer ?
#
loop_
_entity_poly.entity_id
_entity_poly.type
_entity_poly.pdbx_seq_one_letter_code
_entity_poly.pdbx_strand_id
1 'polypeptide(L)'
;MGLEIFTWKSSSKGLGFANPVKSTLFGGNVGHAAVELTFPADARGEELAKKYQDVPGLSISKRTEIVPERQEDDSYKPKEQVSYFVYFSWWPGNTNGHHINNHRDDLESEWRHEPAPKIKSEIHEHLFEEGIPLANKTKVKGMLTRDKTIIKIKEIAHQQLQKDIEDDLAYKELKSSVNALVSEMQHLLDKGNLYRQELIAAAREQRKPDTNLDLNDAEVARVSEISKELRRLDAQIKLCKRDFEERHLSVGESPASVIRIPTNLDHNAPAFALDAEQVLDKMASLAESPKAYSFYKFNCSTTATEVVKAGISDELKDIMKNDGFSVDSAAKATIATPTSCRHFSQQIQTELIHLNLNQDLEINQDQIMQHGIKEAKASETHKTTTLDFKKRLHDLIKDPSQDVDEKQENSVEDGITLSMH
;
A
#
# COMPACT_ATOMS: atom_id res chain seq x y z
N MET A 1 1.47 -5.12 8.48
CA MET A 1 0.48 -4.60 7.50
C MET A 1 0.32 -3.10 7.70
N GLY A 2 -0.35 -2.39 6.79
CA GLY A 2 -0.51 -0.94 6.94
C GLY A 2 -0.83 -0.21 5.63
N LEU A 3 -0.67 1.11 5.66
CA LEU A 3 -0.79 1.98 4.50
C LEU A 3 0.61 2.19 3.89
N GLU A 4 0.80 1.71 2.67
CA GLU A 4 1.99 1.97 1.87
C GLU A 4 1.75 3.15 0.94
N ILE A 5 2.71 4.07 0.89
CA ILE A 5 2.69 5.25 0.03
C ILE A 5 3.84 5.14 -0.95
N PHE A 6 3.50 4.98 -2.23
CA PHE A 6 4.44 4.91 -3.33
C PHE A 6 4.58 6.29 -3.95
N THR A 7 5.82 6.75 -4.16
CA THR A 7 6.07 8.01 -4.88
C THR A 7 7.15 7.81 -5.94
N TRP A 8 6.86 8.24 -7.16
CA TRP A 8 7.79 8.28 -8.28
C TRP A 8 8.27 9.70 -8.50
N LYS A 9 9.55 9.86 -8.90
CA LYS A 9 10.22 11.16 -9.07
C LYS A 9 10.19 12.05 -7.82
N SER A 10 10.05 11.44 -6.64
CA SER A 10 10.27 12.12 -5.38
C SER A 10 11.78 12.29 -5.13
N SER A 11 12.16 13.33 -4.40
CA SER A 11 13.56 13.67 -4.12
C SER A 11 13.72 14.10 -2.67
N SER A 12 14.96 14.18 -2.16
CA SER A 12 15.24 14.71 -0.82
C SER A 12 15.17 16.24 -0.76
N LYS A 13 15.39 16.93 -1.89
CA LYS A 13 15.21 18.37 -2.04
C LYS A 13 13.90 18.66 -2.75
N GLY A 14 13.08 19.56 -2.23
CA GLY A 14 11.83 19.99 -2.88
C GLY A 14 12.10 20.61 -4.24
N LEU A 15 11.78 19.90 -5.32
CA LEU A 15 11.89 20.43 -6.69
C LEU A 15 10.67 21.28 -7.08
N GLY A 16 9.63 21.31 -6.24
CA GLY A 16 8.38 22.05 -6.49
C GLY A 16 7.78 21.71 -7.86
N PHE A 17 7.25 22.72 -8.55
CA PHE A 17 6.70 22.57 -9.90
C PHE A 17 7.74 22.61 -11.02
N ALA A 18 9.04 22.69 -10.72
CA ALA A 18 10.08 22.72 -11.76
C ALA A 18 10.09 21.43 -12.59
N ASN A 19 9.88 20.27 -11.95
CA ASN A 19 9.77 18.98 -12.63
C ASN A 19 8.56 18.91 -13.57
N PRO A 20 7.32 19.21 -13.11
CA PRO A 20 6.17 19.31 -13.99
C PRO A 20 6.37 20.21 -15.22
N VAL A 21 6.96 21.40 -15.02
CA VAL A 21 7.25 22.34 -16.11
C VAL A 21 8.28 21.76 -17.07
N LYS A 22 9.39 21.21 -16.55
CA LYS A 22 10.43 20.59 -17.37
C LYS A 22 9.89 19.42 -18.20
N SER A 23 9.12 18.53 -17.59
CA SER A 23 8.54 17.36 -18.26
C SER A 23 7.55 17.77 -19.35
N THR A 24 6.75 18.80 -19.12
CA THR A 24 5.84 19.36 -20.14
C THR A 24 6.61 19.94 -21.33
N LEU A 25 7.67 20.70 -21.07
CA LEU A 25 8.43 21.40 -22.11
C LEU A 25 9.34 20.45 -22.91
N PHE A 26 10.04 19.54 -22.25
CA PHE A 26 11.10 18.74 -22.86
C PHE A 26 10.77 17.25 -22.99
N GLY A 27 9.59 16.84 -22.53
CA GLY A 27 9.21 15.44 -22.40
C GLY A 27 9.72 14.88 -21.06
N GLY A 28 9.05 13.85 -20.56
CA GLY A 28 9.29 13.32 -19.21
C GLY A 28 7.98 13.05 -18.48
N ASN A 29 8.09 12.38 -17.34
CA ASN A 29 6.98 12.28 -16.40
C ASN A 29 7.12 13.33 -15.29
N VAL A 30 6.01 13.88 -14.81
CA VAL A 30 5.95 14.84 -13.69
C VAL A 30 6.09 14.16 -12.33
N GLY A 31 6.02 12.83 -12.30
CA GLY A 31 6.02 11.99 -11.13
C GLY A 31 4.59 11.73 -10.61
N HIS A 32 4.45 10.66 -9.85
CA HIS A 32 3.16 10.14 -9.42
C HIS A 32 3.20 9.71 -7.95
N ALA A 33 2.04 9.60 -7.34
CA ALA A 33 1.90 8.98 -6.03
C ALA A 33 0.67 8.08 -5.98
N ALA A 34 0.84 6.92 -5.38
CA ALA A 34 -0.22 5.95 -5.13
C ALA A 34 -0.18 5.53 -3.67
N VAL A 35 -1.29 4.96 -3.21
CA VAL A 35 -1.39 4.39 -1.87
C VAL A 35 -1.97 2.99 -1.96
N GLU A 36 -1.49 2.11 -1.09
CA GLU A 36 -2.05 0.78 -0.91
C GLU A 36 -2.33 0.55 0.55
N LEU A 37 -3.57 0.19 0.87
CA LEU A 37 -3.92 -0.26 2.21
C LEU A 37 -3.93 -1.78 2.23
N THR A 38 -3.25 -2.37 3.21
CA THR A 38 -3.26 -3.82 3.47
C THR A 38 -3.73 -4.09 4.89
N PHE A 39 -4.62 -5.06 5.06
CA PHE A 39 -5.12 -5.52 6.37
C PHE A 39 -5.41 -7.04 6.35
N PRO A 40 -5.43 -7.72 7.51
CA PRO A 40 -5.67 -9.17 7.58
C PRO A 40 -7.02 -9.56 6.98
N ALA A 41 -7.13 -10.76 6.41
CA ALA A 41 -8.40 -11.35 6.00
C ALA A 41 -9.08 -12.15 7.14
N ASP A 42 -9.11 -11.57 8.34
CA ASP A 42 -9.83 -12.12 9.50
C ASP A 42 -11.30 -11.63 9.53
N ALA A 43 -12.05 -11.95 10.58
CA ALA A 43 -13.46 -11.57 10.68
C ALA A 43 -13.68 -10.04 10.58
N ARG A 44 -12.82 -9.24 11.23
CA ARG A 44 -12.91 -7.77 11.21
C ARG A 44 -12.53 -7.22 9.83
N GLY A 45 -11.48 -7.76 9.22
CA GLY A 45 -11.08 -7.42 7.86
C GLY A 45 -12.13 -7.82 6.83
N GLU A 46 -12.81 -8.96 6.99
CA GLU A 46 -13.87 -9.40 6.10
C GLU A 46 -15.10 -8.48 6.16
N GLU A 47 -15.50 -8.04 7.36
CA GLU A 47 -16.57 -7.04 7.52
C GLU A 47 -16.21 -5.73 6.82
N LEU A 48 -14.98 -5.26 7.01
CA LEU A 48 -14.50 -4.04 6.38
C LEU A 48 -14.44 -4.18 4.85
N ALA A 49 -13.91 -5.28 4.34
CA ALA A 49 -13.88 -5.55 2.91
C ALA A 49 -15.29 -5.59 2.32
N LYS A 50 -16.25 -6.25 3.00
CA LYS A 50 -17.66 -6.30 2.58
C LYS A 50 -18.31 -4.92 2.56
N LYS A 51 -17.95 -4.01 3.49
CA LYS A 51 -18.45 -2.63 3.52
C LYS A 51 -18.10 -1.84 2.25
N TYR A 52 -16.90 -2.05 1.71
CA TYR A 52 -16.38 -1.24 0.58
C TYR A 52 -16.27 -1.97 -0.76
N GLN A 53 -16.50 -3.29 -0.82
CA GLN A 53 -16.34 -4.10 -2.04
C GLN A 53 -17.21 -3.65 -3.22
N ASP A 54 -18.32 -2.94 -2.95
CA ASP A 54 -19.27 -2.49 -3.96
C ASP A 54 -19.07 -1.03 -4.39
N VAL A 55 -18.09 -0.33 -3.79
CA VAL A 55 -17.81 1.07 -4.12
C VAL A 55 -17.23 1.16 -5.54
N PRO A 56 -17.90 1.86 -6.47
CA PRO A 56 -17.41 2.02 -7.83
C PRO A 56 -16.00 2.62 -7.88
N GLY A 57 -15.10 1.96 -8.59
CA GLY A 57 -13.71 2.39 -8.76
C GLY A 57 -12.76 1.87 -7.68
N LEU A 58 -13.25 1.48 -6.50
CA LEU A 58 -12.42 0.85 -5.50
C LEU A 58 -12.30 -0.65 -5.78
N SER A 59 -11.08 -1.17 -5.81
CA SER A 59 -10.80 -2.58 -6.06
C SER A 59 -10.16 -3.20 -4.84
N ILE A 60 -10.88 -4.12 -4.19
CA ILE A 60 -10.43 -4.86 -3.01
C ILE A 60 -10.22 -6.31 -3.43
N SER A 61 -9.06 -6.87 -3.14
CA SER A 61 -8.76 -8.28 -3.42
C SER A 61 -7.93 -8.88 -2.29
N LYS A 62 -7.84 -10.21 -2.26
CA LYS A 62 -6.95 -10.95 -1.36
C LYS A 62 -5.60 -11.18 -2.01
N ARG A 63 -4.57 -11.28 -1.18
CA ARG A 63 -3.22 -11.69 -1.56
C ARG A 63 -2.52 -12.42 -0.41
N THR A 64 -1.61 -13.33 -0.73
CA THR A 64 -0.79 -14.01 0.29
C THR A 64 0.40 -13.11 0.65
N GLU A 65 0.59 -12.84 1.93
CA GLU A 65 1.74 -12.10 2.48
C GLU A 65 2.56 -12.98 3.42
N ILE A 66 3.86 -12.68 3.53
CA ILE A 66 4.72 -13.27 4.56
C ILE A 66 4.81 -12.26 5.71
N VAL A 67 4.29 -12.64 6.87
CA VAL A 67 4.29 -11.81 8.09
C VAL A 67 5.15 -12.46 9.18
N PRO A 68 5.81 -11.66 10.04
CA PRO A 68 6.51 -12.19 11.20
C PRO A 68 5.51 -12.62 12.28
N GLU A 69 5.59 -13.88 12.71
CA GLU A 69 4.81 -14.43 13.82
C GLU A 69 5.71 -14.64 15.05
N ARG A 70 5.36 -13.99 16.16
CA ARG A 70 6.04 -14.16 17.44
C ARG A 70 5.74 -15.55 18.01
N GLN A 71 6.79 -16.26 18.35
CA GLN A 71 6.74 -17.59 18.94
C GLN A 71 6.73 -17.51 20.48
N GLU A 72 6.48 -18.63 21.16
CA GLU A 72 6.49 -18.70 22.64
C GLU A 72 7.85 -18.34 23.27
N ASP A 73 8.94 -18.50 22.51
CA ASP A 73 10.31 -18.18 22.94
C ASP A 73 10.75 -16.75 22.58
N ASP A 74 9.79 -15.87 22.24
CA ASP A 74 10.02 -14.50 21.76
C ASP A 74 10.80 -14.38 20.44
N SER A 75 11.07 -15.49 19.75
CA SER A 75 11.60 -15.47 18.39
C SER A 75 10.51 -15.14 17.36
N TYR A 76 10.91 -14.71 16.16
CA TYR A 76 9.99 -14.47 15.04
C TYR A 76 10.24 -15.47 13.92
N LYS A 77 9.16 -16.05 13.39
CA LYS A 77 9.21 -16.90 12.19
C LYS A 77 8.33 -16.33 11.09
N PRO A 78 8.73 -16.49 9.82
CA PRO A 78 7.88 -16.11 8.69
C PRO A 78 6.66 -17.05 8.65
N LYS A 79 5.47 -16.45 8.52
CA LYS A 79 4.21 -17.14 8.34
C LYS A 79 3.50 -16.58 7.12
N GLU A 80 2.94 -17.45 6.31
CA GLU A 80 2.03 -17.03 5.24
C GLU A 80 0.68 -16.65 5.85
N GLN A 81 0.17 -15.49 5.47
CA GLN A 81 -1.12 -14.98 5.90
C GLN A 81 -1.86 -14.43 4.68
N VAL A 82 -3.17 -14.68 4.61
CA VAL A 82 -4.02 -14.05 3.62
C VAL A 82 -4.44 -12.67 4.12
N SER A 83 -4.21 -11.66 3.28
CA SER A 83 -4.51 -10.27 3.59
C SER A 83 -5.36 -9.68 2.47
N TYR A 84 -6.27 -8.78 2.81
CA TYR A 84 -6.88 -7.89 1.84
C TYR A 84 -5.89 -6.78 1.47
N PHE A 85 -5.92 -6.37 0.21
CA PHE A 85 -5.23 -5.18 -0.25
C PHE A 85 -6.18 -4.32 -1.09
N VAL A 86 -5.98 -3.00 -1.00
CA VAL A 86 -6.71 -1.98 -1.75
C VAL A 86 -5.69 -1.02 -2.31
N TYR A 87 -5.42 -1.15 -3.60
CA TYR A 87 -4.54 -0.24 -4.33
C TYR A 87 -5.35 0.92 -4.88
N PHE A 88 -4.93 2.15 -4.56
CA PHE A 88 -5.60 3.36 -4.99
C PHE A 88 -4.59 4.33 -5.62
N SER A 89 -4.74 4.51 -6.92
CA SER A 89 -3.93 5.39 -7.74
C SER A 89 -4.83 6.17 -8.67
N TRP A 90 -4.75 7.50 -8.62
CA TRP A 90 -5.71 8.35 -9.30
C TRP A 90 -5.10 9.08 -10.49
N TRP A 91 -5.41 8.59 -11.70
CA TRP A 91 -4.93 9.12 -12.97
C TRP A 91 -6.06 9.70 -13.82
N PRO A 92 -5.76 10.60 -14.77
CA PRO A 92 -6.73 11.03 -15.77
C PRO A 92 -7.23 9.84 -16.62
N GLY A 93 -8.55 9.70 -16.79
CA GLY A 93 -9.18 8.58 -17.52
C GLY A 93 -10.42 8.96 -18.34
N ASN A 94 -10.87 8.05 -19.20
CA ASN A 94 -11.84 8.33 -20.28
C ASN A 94 -13.32 8.37 -19.85
N THR A 95 -13.71 7.71 -18.77
CA THR A 95 -15.14 7.51 -18.44
C THR A 95 -15.70 8.54 -17.47
N ASN A 96 -14.92 9.01 -16.50
CA ASN A 96 -15.31 10.04 -15.53
C ASN A 96 -14.24 11.15 -15.36
N GLY A 97 -13.31 11.27 -16.31
CA GLY A 97 -12.11 12.07 -16.14
C GLY A 97 -11.03 11.38 -15.31
N HIS A 98 -11.28 10.14 -14.83
CA HIS A 98 -10.36 9.38 -13.98
C HIS A 98 -10.31 7.89 -14.32
N HIS A 99 -9.15 7.29 -14.13
CA HIS A 99 -8.91 5.86 -14.12
C HIS A 99 -8.21 5.53 -12.81
N ILE A 100 -8.74 4.54 -12.08
CA ILE A 100 -8.01 3.96 -10.94
C ILE A 100 -7.09 2.91 -11.52
N ASN A 101 -5.80 3.22 -11.49
CA ASN A 101 -4.76 2.36 -12.00
C ASN A 101 -4.51 1.20 -11.05
N ASN A 102 -4.05 0.08 -11.59
CA ASN A 102 -3.38 -0.93 -10.78
C ASN A 102 -1.88 -0.62 -10.65
N HIS A 103 -1.18 -1.36 -9.79
CA HIS A 103 0.24 -1.15 -9.52
C HIS A 103 1.11 -1.23 -10.79
N ARG A 104 0.89 -2.22 -11.68
CA ARG A 104 1.58 -2.32 -12.97
C ARG A 104 1.30 -1.17 -13.92
N ASP A 105 0.07 -0.65 -13.96
CA ASP A 105 -0.27 0.49 -14.82
C ASP A 105 0.60 1.71 -14.46
N ASP A 106 0.84 1.93 -13.16
CA ASP A 106 1.70 3.01 -12.67
C ASP A 106 3.18 2.78 -13.03
N LEU A 107 3.70 1.57 -12.82
CA LEU A 107 5.08 1.20 -13.20
C LEU A 107 5.30 1.40 -14.71
N GLU A 108 4.34 0.97 -15.54
CA GLU A 108 4.43 1.12 -17.00
C GLU A 108 4.28 2.58 -17.44
N SER A 109 3.39 3.35 -16.81
CA SER A 109 3.16 4.76 -17.15
C SER A 109 4.41 5.61 -16.92
N GLU A 110 5.07 5.42 -15.78
CA GLU A 110 6.34 6.08 -15.46
C GLU A 110 7.43 5.71 -16.46
N TRP A 111 7.52 4.41 -16.80
CA TRP A 111 8.50 3.91 -17.76
C TRP A 111 8.35 4.54 -19.16
N ARG A 112 7.11 4.64 -19.67
CA ARG A 112 6.81 5.08 -21.06
C ARG A 112 7.26 6.50 -21.34
N HIS A 113 7.08 7.40 -20.37
CA HIS A 113 7.22 8.84 -20.58
C HIS A 113 8.58 9.40 -20.16
N GLU A 114 9.40 8.60 -19.48
CA GLU A 114 10.66 9.08 -18.93
C GLU A 114 11.82 8.98 -19.95
N PRO A 115 12.70 9.98 -20.06
CA PRO A 115 13.95 9.84 -20.82
C PRO A 115 14.91 8.83 -20.15
N ALA A 116 15.42 7.86 -20.92
CA ALA A 116 16.35 6.87 -20.37
C ALA A 116 17.76 7.46 -20.16
N PRO A 117 18.47 7.03 -19.10
CA PRO A 117 19.92 7.13 -19.08
C PRO A 117 20.53 6.32 -20.24
N LYS A 118 21.72 6.73 -20.70
CA LYS A 118 22.45 5.95 -21.71
C LYS A 118 22.79 4.57 -21.13
N ILE A 119 22.30 3.51 -21.75
CA ILE A 119 22.76 2.14 -21.46
C ILE A 119 24.22 2.05 -21.89
N LYS A 120 25.11 1.60 -21.00
CA LYS A 120 26.51 1.36 -21.33
C LYS A 120 26.60 0.26 -22.39
N SER A 121 27.52 0.39 -23.34
CA SER A 121 27.68 -0.54 -24.46
C SER A 121 27.86 -2.00 -23.98
N GLU A 122 28.66 -2.18 -22.93
CA GLU A 122 28.92 -3.48 -22.29
C GLU A 122 27.63 -4.17 -21.83
N ILE A 123 26.72 -3.42 -21.20
CA ILE A 123 25.44 -3.95 -20.69
C ILE A 123 24.45 -4.15 -21.84
N HIS A 124 24.50 -3.29 -22.86
CA HIS A 124 23.61 -3.36 -24.01
C HIS A 124 23.78 -4.67 -24.78
N GLU A 125 25.01 -5.12 -25.01
CA GLU A 125 25.30 -6.37 -25.73
C GLU A 125 24.83 -7.61 -24.95
N HIS A 126 24.92 -7.59 -23.62
CA HIS A 126 24.43 -8.68 -22.76
C HIS A 126 22.90 -8.74 -22.67
N LEU A 127 22.22 -7.61 -22.90
CA LEU A 127 20.75 -7.53 -22.83
C LEU A 127 20.06 -7.75 -24.17
N PHE A 128 20.72 -7.39 -25.27
CA PHE A 128 20.14 -7.36 -26.60
C PHE A 128 21.10 -8.02 -27.60
N GLU A 129 21.18 -9.36 -27.55
CA GLU A 129 22.07 -10.17 -28.39
C GLU A 129 21.85 -9.91 -29.90
N GLU A 130 20.59 -9.89 -30.36
CA GLU A 130 20.22 -9.59 -31.75
C GLU A 130 19.16 -8.49 -31.85
N GLY A 131 19.62 -7.24 -31.79
CA GLY A 131 18.76 -6.07 -31.96
C GLY A 131 17.78 -5.85 -30.81
N ILE A 132 17.16 -4.67 -30.78
CA ILE A 132 16.30 -4.28 -29.66
C ILE A 132 14.84 -4.59 -30.01
N PRO A 133 14.14 -5.43 -29.21
CA PRO A 133 12.72 -5.69 -29.37
C PRO A 133 11.88 -4.42 -29.38
N LEU A 134 10.80 -4.39 -30.17
CA LEU A 134 9.89 -3.23 -30.21
C LEU A 134 9.29 -2.89 -28.85
N ALA A 135 9.04 -3.91 -28.01
CA ALA A 135 8.53 -3.72 -26.64
C ALA A 135 9.48 -2.91 -25.74
N ASN A 136 10.78 -2.90 -26.07
CA ASN A 136 11.84 -2.20 -25.35
C ASN A 136 12.14 -0.81 -25.96
N LYS A 137 11.31 -0.34 -26.89
CA LYS A 137 11.39 0.98 -27.50
C LYS A 137 10.18 1.81 -27.11
N THR A 138 10.42 3.02 -26.59
CA THR A 138 9.37 4.00 -26.31
C THR A 138 9.67 5.33 -27.02
N LYS A 139 8.64 6.14 -27.28
CA LYS A 139 8.80 7.49 -27.81
C LYS A 139 8.51 8.51 -26.73
N VAL A 140 9.46 9.40 -26.49
CA VAL A 140 9.28 10.54 -25.59
C VAL A 140 9.11 11.80 -26.43
N LYS A 141 8.08 12.57 -26.09
CA LYS A 141 7.74 13.84 -26.74
C LYS A 141 7.52 14.92 -25.69
N GLY A 142 8.10 16.08 -25.91
CA GLY A 142 7.77 17.32 -25.20
C GLY A 142 7.26 18.38 -26.17
N MET A 143 6.77 19.51 -25.66
CA MET A 143 6.37 20.63 -26.53
C MET A 143 7.55 21.18 -27.37
N LEU A 144 8.76 21.16 -26.82
CA LEU A 144 9.97 21.74 -27.43
C LEU A 144 10.96 20.70 -27.94
N THR A 145 10.64 19.41 -27.86
CA THR A 145 11.49 18.30 -28.32
C THR A 145 10.82 17.54 -29.46
N ARG A 146 11.57 17.27 -30.53
CA ARG A 146 11.15 16.35 -31.60
C ARG A 146 11.03 14.94 -31.02
N ASP A 147 10.08 14.15 -31.51
CA ASP A 147 9.86 12.76 -31.09
C ASP A 147 11.19 12.01 -31.03
N LYS A 148 11.57 11.56 -29.82
CA LYS A 148 12.80 10.81 -29.59
C LYS A 148 12.44 9.39 -29.22
N THR A 149 12.86 8.43 -30.06
CA THR A 149 12.80 7.00 -29.69
C THR A 149 13.92 6.69 -28.71
N ILE A 150 13.56 6.06 -27.60
CA ILE A 150 14.46 5.68 -26.52
C ILE A 150 14.35 4.17 -26.30
N ILE A 151 15.47 3.55 -25.96
CA ILE A 151 15.58 2.11 -25.69
C ILE A 151 15.67 1.92 -24.18
N LYS A 152 14.80 1.07 -23.63
CA LYS A 152 14.75 0.69 -22.22
C LYS A 152 14.32 -0.77 -22.08
N ILE A 153 14.77 -1.44 -21.04
CA ILE A 153 14.21 -2.74 -20.67
C ILE A 153 12.81 -2.50 -20.12
N LYS A 154 11.78 -3.09 -20.73
CA LYS A 154 10.39 -2.97 -20.27
C LYS A 154 10.10 -3.87 -19.08
N GLU A 155 10.55 -5.12 -19.16
CA GLU A 155 10.19 -6.18 -18.23
C GLU A 155 11.34 -7.19 -18.12
N ILE A 156 11.60 -7.65 -16.90
CA ILE A 156 12.51 -8.77 -16.60
C ILE A 156 11.70 -9.82 -15.83
N ALA A 157 11.63 -11.03 -16.39
CA ALA A 157 10.97 -12.16 -15.73
C ALA A 157 11.98 -12.95 -14.89
N HIS A 158 11.68 -13.12 -13.60
CA HIS A 158 12.51 -13.88 -12.66
C HIS A 158 12.03 -15.33 -12.59
N GLN A 159 12.45 -16.15 -13.56
CA GLN A 159 12.02 -17.56 -13.67
C GLN A 159 12.24 -18.38 -12.39
N GLN A 160 13.28 -18.05 -11.62
CA GLN A 160 13.61 -18.73 -10.36
C GLN A 160 12.61 -18.44 -9.23
N LEU A 161 11.83 -17.36 -9.34
CA LEU A 161 10.81 -16.97 -8.37
C LEU A 161 9.41 -17.41 -8.79
N GLN A 162 9.27 -17.96 -10.00
CA GLN A 162 7.98 -18.35 -10.54
C GLN A 162 7.40 -19.51 -9.73
N LYS A 163 6.23 -19.27 -9.14
CA LYS A 163 5.46 -20.29 -8.42
C LYS A 163 4.19 -20.60 -9.19
N ASP A 164 3.58 -21.75 -8.90
CA ASP A 164 2.24 -22.04 -9.39
C ASP A 164 1.23 -21.24 -8.55
N ILE A 165 0.31 -20.56 -9.23
CA ILE A 165 -0.77 -19.82 -8.57
C ILE A 165 -1.76 -20.76 -7.88
N GLU A 166 -1.89 -21.99 -8.38
CA GLU A 166 -2.73 -23.00 -7.75
C GLU A 166 -2.22 -23.38 -6.35
N ASP A 167 -0.97 -23.02 -6.00
CA ASP A 167 -0.41 -23.19 -4.67
C ASP A 167 -0.64 -22.01 -3.72
N ASP A 168 -0.99 -20.83 -4.24
CA ASP A 168 -1.19 -19.59 -3.48
C ASP A 168 -2.39 -19.68 -2.51
N LEU A 169 -2.19 -19.30 -1.24
CA LEU A 169 -3.21 -19.41 -0.20
C LEU A 169 -4.42 -18.52 -0.47
N ALA A 170 -4.20 -17.26 -0.85
CA ALA A 170 -5.28 -16.32 -1.13
C ALA A 170 -6.13 -16.79 -2.33
N TYR A 171 -5.47 -17.28 -3.38
CA TYR A 171 -6.17 -17.85 -4.53
C TYR A 171 -6.99 -19.10 -4.15
N LYS A 172 -6.43 -20.02 -3.35
CA LYS A 172 -7.15 -21.19 -2.82
C LYS A 172 -8.40 -20.79 -2.01
N GLU A 173 -8.31 -19.79 -1.15
CA GLU A 173 -9.45 -19.29 -0.37
C GLU A 173 -10.55 -18.71 -1.27
N LEU A 174 -10.18 -17.91 -2.27
CA LEU A 174 -11.13 -17.35 -3.23
C LEU A 174 -11.82 -18.46 -4.03
N LYS A 175 -11.07 -19.47 -4.49
CA LYS A 175 -11.60 -20.63 -5.21
C LYS A 175 -12.53 -21.47 -4.34
N SER A 176 -12.18 -21.68 -3.08
CA SER A 176 -13.02 -22.36 -2.09
C SER A 176 -14.35 -21.63 -1.90
N SER A 177 -14.31 -20.30 -1.77
CA SER A 177 -15.49 -19.45 -1.64
C SER A 177 -16.41 -19.54 -2.88
N VAL A 178 -15.82 -19.52 -4.08
CA VAL A 178 -16.58 -19.73 -5.34
C VAL A 178 -17.26 -21.10 -5.33
N ASN A 179 -16.55 -22.17 -4.98
CA ASN A 179 -17.10 -23.51 -4.97
C ASN A 179 -18.24 -23.65 -3.94
N ALA A 180 -18.11 -23.02 -2.78
CA ALA A 180 -19.16 -23.00 -1.76
C ALA A 180 -20.43 -22.31 -2.27
N LEU A 181 -20.30 -21.13 -2.89
CA LEU A 181 -21.43 -20.38 -3.45
C LEU A 181 -22.08 -21.07 -4.65
N VAL A 182 -21.29 -21.71 -5.52
CA VAL A 182 -21.82 -22.52 -6.63
C VAL A 182 -22.61 -23.72 -6.09
N SER A 183 -22.11 -24.37 -5.04
CA SER A 183 -22.80 -25.50 -4.40
C SER A 183 -24.11 -25.05 -3.74
N GLU A 184 -24.11 -23.91 -3.05
CA GLU A 184 -25.29 -23.29 -2.46
C GLU A 184 -26.33 -22.94 -3.54
N MET A 185 -25.90 -22.30 -4.63
CA MET A 185 -26.76 -21.98 -5.77
C MET A 185 -27.39 -23.25 -6.37
N GLN A 186 -26.58 -24.29 -6.58
CA GLN A 186 -27.06 -25.55 -7.15
C GLN A 186 -28.12 -26.19 -6.25
N HIS A 187 -27.91 -26.19 -4.93
CA HIS A 187 -28.88 -26.69 -3.96
C HIS A 187 -30.24 -25.95 -4.05
N LEU A 188 -30.20 -24.61 -4.16
CA LEU A 188 -31.43 -23.80 -4.31
C LEU A 188 -32.14 -24.05 -5.65
N LEU A 189 -31.39 -24.19 -6.74
CA LEU A 189 -31.95 -24.53 -8.05
C LEU A 189 -32.57 -25.93 -8.06
N ASP A 190 -31.93 -26.90 -7.39
CA ASP A 190 -32.44 -28.26 -7.26
C ASP A 190 -33.72 -28.30 -6.45
N LYS A 191 -33.79 -27.55 -5.33
CA LYS A 191 -35.03 -27.37 -4.56
C LYS A 191 -36.16 -26.82 -5.44
N GLY A 192 -35.90 -25.76 -6.21
CA GLY A 192 -36.89 -25.20 -7.15
C GLY A 192 -37.29 -26.18 -8.28
N ASN A 193 -36.38 -27.02 -8.74
CA ASN A 193 -36.68 -28.08 -9.71
C ASN A 193 -37.56 -29.18 -9.10
N LEU A 194 -37.28 -29.59 -7.86
CA LEU A 194 -38.10 -30.55 -7.11
C LEU A 194 -39.52 -30.04 -6.94
N TYR A 195 -39.70 -28.77 -6.57
CA TYR A 195 -41.04 -28.18 -6.46
C TYR A 195 -41.77 -28.16 -7.80
N ARG A 196 -41.07 -27.84 -8.91
CA ARG A 196 -41.67 -27.92 -10.26
C ARG A 196 -42.13 -29.34 -10.62
N GLN A 197 -41.37 -30.36 -10.24
CA GLN A 197 -41.77 -31.77 -10.45
C GLN A 197 -42.97 -32.14 -9.56
N GLU A 198 -42.97 -31.68 -8.31
CA GLU A 198 -44.05 -31.87 -7.36
C GLU A 198 -45.37 -31.24 -7.84
N LEU A 199 -45.34 -30.04 -8.42
CA LEU A 199 -46.52 -29.41 -9.03
C LEU A 199 -47.15 -30.30 -10.12
N ILE A 200 -46.32 -30.93 -10.95
CA ILE A 200 -46.78 -31.84 -12.01
C ILE A 200 -47.35 -33.13 -11.40
N ALA A 201 -46.69 -33.70 -10.40
CA ALA A 201 -47.14 -34.92 -9.72
C ALA A 201 -48.47 -34.70 -8.98
N ALA A 202 -48.56 -33.63 -8.18
CA ALA A 202 -49.75 -33.25 -7.43
C ALA A 202 -50.95 -33.00 -8.37
N ALA A 203 -50.73 -32.36 -9.52
CA ALA A 203 -51.76 -32.16 -10.53
C ALA A 203 -52.27 -33.47 -11.13
N ARG A 204 -51.38 -34.43 -11.41
CA ARG A 204 -51.76 -35.78 -11.91
C ARG A 204 -52.54 -36.57 -10.87
N GLU A 205 -52.17 -36.43 -9.61
CA GLU A 205 -52.77 -37.14 -8.47
C GLU A 205 -53.99 -36.41 -7.87
N GLN A 206 -54.36 -35.24 -8.41
CA GLN A 206 -55.45 -34.39 -7.92
C GLN A 206 -55.34 -34.03 -6.43
N ARG A 207 -54.11 -33.86 -5.93
CA ARG A 207 -53.83 -33.44 -4.55
C ARG A 207 -53.23 -32.03 -4.54
N LYS A 208 -53.17 -31.44 -3.34
CA LYS A 208 -52.43 -30.19 -3.13
C LYS A 208 -50.92 -30.47 -3.19
N PRO A 209 -50.12 -29.59 -3.81
CA PRO A 209 -48.67 -29.71 -3.83
C PRO A 209 -48.07 -29.42 -2.45
N ASP A 210 -46.97 -30.07 -2.11
CA ASP A 210 -46.19 -29.77 -0.91
C ASP A 210 -45.45 -28.45 -1.07
N THR A 211 -45.90 -27.42 -0.35
CA THR A 211 -45.32 -26.07 -0.38
C THR A 211 -44.00 -25.96 0.36
N ASN A 212 -43.58 -26.96 1.15
CA ASN A 212 -42.28 -26.94 1.83
C ASN A 212 -41.11 -27.10 0.84
N LEU A 213 -41.39 -27.67 -0.33
CA LEU A 213 -40.42 -27.81 -1.41
C LEU A 213 -40.24 -26.50 -2.20
N ASP A 214 -41.17 -25.55 -2.09
CA ASP A 214 -41.05 -24.26 -2.75
C ASP A 214 -39.93 -23.41 -2.11
N LEU A 215 -39.38 -22.50 -2.90
CA LEU A 215 -38.44 -21.51 -2.39
C LEU A 215 -39.21 -20.45 -1.61
N ASN A 216 -38.76 -20.17 -0.39
CA ASN A 216 -39.28 -19.03 0.37
C ASN A 216 -38.67 -17.71 -0.12
N ASP A 217 -39.24 -16.57 0.31
CA ASP A 217 -38.79 -15.24 -0.11
C ASP A 217 -37.29 -14.99 0.18
N ALA A 218 -36.78 -15.52 1.30
CA ALA A 218 -35.36 -15.37 1.67
C ALA A 218 -34.45 -16.20 0.76
N GLU A 219 -34.85 -17.42 0.39
CA GLU A 219 -34.12 -18.27 -0.55
C GLU A 219 -34.12 -17.66 -1.97
N VAL A 220 -35.24 -17.08 -2.40
CA VAL A 220 -35.31 -16.35 -3.69
C VAL A 220 -34.38 -15.13 -3.67
N ALA A 221 -34.37 -14.36 -2.58
CA ALA A 221 -33.44 -13.25 -2.43
C ALA A 221 -31.98 -13.72 -2.44
N ARG A 222 -31.68 -14.85 -1.77
CA ARG A 222 -30.35 -15.43 -1.68
C ARG A 222 -29.80 -15.85 -3.05
N VAL A 223 -30.62 -16.41 -3.94
CA VAL A 223 -30.21 -16.71 -5.33
C VAL A 223 -29.69 -15.46 -6.06
N SER A 224 -30.37 -14.33 -5.90
CA SER A 224 -29.93 -13.06 -6.50
C SER A 224 -28.62 -12.56 -5.89
N GLU A 225 -28.47 -12.71 -4.58
CA GLU A 225 -27.29 -12.29 -3.84
C GLU A 225 -26.05 -13.14 -4.18
N ILE A 226 -26.18 -14.48 -4.22
CA ILE A 226 -25.11 -15.39 -4.64
C ILE A 226 -24.59 -15.00 -6.02
N SER A 227 -25.48 -14.64 -6.95
CA SER A 227 -25.07 -14.22 -8.30
C SER A 227 -24.22 -12.94 -8.28
N LYS A 228 -24.48 -12.01 -7.34
CA LYS A 228 -23.66 -10.81 -7.15
C LYS A 228 -22.32 -11.17 -6.50
N GLU A 229 -22.33 -11.99 -5.46
CA GLU A 229 -21.12 -12.47 -4.78
C GLU A 229 -20.17 -13.22 -5.72
N LEU A 230 -20.70 -14.09 -6.60
CA LEU A 230 -19.90 -14.79 -7.61
C LEU A 230 -19.21 -13.83 -8.58
N ARG A 231 -19.90 -12.75 -9.01
CA ARG A 231 -19.28 -11.72 -9.86
C ARG A 231 -18.18 -10.96 -9.12
N ARG A 232 -18.37 -10.69 -7.82
CA ARG A 232 -17.34 -10.06 -6.97
C ARG A 232 -16.13 -10.97 -6.84
N LEU A 233 -16.32 -12.25 -6.53
CA LEU A 233 -15.22 -13.22 -6.42
C LEU A 233 -14.48 -13.40 -7.74
N ASP A 234 -15.17 -13.39 -8.88
CA ASP A 234 -14.51 -13.42 -10.20
C ASP A 234 -13.61 -12.19 -10.42
N ALA A 235 -14.07 -10.99 -10.02
CA ALA A 235 -13.26 -9.78 -10.06
C ALA A 235 -12.05 -9.86 -9.11
N GLN A 236 -12.24 -10.33 -7.88
CA GLN A 236 -11.15 -10.54 -6.91
C GLN A 236 -10.13 -11.56 -7.42
N ILE A 237 -10.59 -12.69 -7.99
CA ILE A 237 -9.71 -13.69 -8.58
C ILE A 237 -8.87 -13.08 -9.69
N LYS A 238 -9.45 -12.28 -10.59
CA LYS A 238 -8.69 -11.61 -11.66
C LYS A 238 -7.61 -10.68 -11.12
N LEU A 239 -7.89 -9.94 -10.04
CA LEU A 239 -6.91 -9.08 -9.38
C LEU A 239 -5.84 -9.88 -8.65
N CYS A 240 -6.21 -10.92 -7.92
CA CYS A 240 -5.30 -11.84 -7.25
C CYS A 240 -4.33 -12.50 -8.25
N LYS A 241 -4.83 -12.93 -9.42
CA LYS A 241 -3.97 -13.48 -10.50
C LYS A 241 -2.96 -12.47 -11.01
N ARG A 242 -3.41 -11.24 -11.25
CA ARG A 242 -2.56 -10.15 -11.72
C ARG A 242 -1.48 -9.80 -10.67
N ASP A 243 -1.87 -9.63 -9.41
CA ASP A 243 -0.93 -9.39 -8.30
C ASP A 243 0.10 -10.51 -8.21
N PHE A 244 -0.35 -11.77 -8.28
CA PHE A 244 0.53 -12.93 -8.23
C PHE A 244 1.56 -12.94 -9.37
N GLU A 245 1.10 -12.74 -10.62
CA GLU A 245 1.97 -12.66 -11.79
C GLU A 245 3.03 -11.55 -11.64
N GLU A 246 2.65 -10.39 -11.06
CA GLU A 246 3.54 -9.24 -10.87
C GLU A 246 4.68 -9.51 -9.88
N ARG A 247 4.51 -10.41 -8.90
CA ARG A 247 5.54 -10.70 -7.87
C ARG A 247 6.85 -11.25 -8.43
N HIS A 248 6.79 -11.84 -9.62
CA HIS A 248 7.94 -12.48 -10.26
C HIS A 248 8.50 -11.66 -11.42
N LEU A 249 7.97 -10.44 -11.61
CA LEU A 249 8.32 -9.55 -12.69
C LEU A 249 8.94 -8.27 -12.14
N SER A 250 9.99 -7.79 -12.77
CA SER A 250 10.41 -6.40 -12.64
C SER A 250 9.94 -5.64 -13.87
N VAL A 251 8.88 -4.87 -13.71
CA VAL A 251 8.25 -4.09 -14.78
C VAL A 251 8.55 -2.61 -14.58
N GLY A 252 8.86 -1.90 -15.66
CA GLY A 252 8.85 -0.45 -15.68
C GLY A 252 9.89 0.21 -14.77
N GLU A 253 9.48 1.27 -14.07
CA GLU A 253 10.33 2.01 -13.12
C GLU A 253 9.81 1.83 -11.69
N SER A 254 10.68 1.38 -10.77
CA SER A 254 10.32 1.24 -9.36
C SER A 254 10.05 2.60 -8.68
N PRO A 255 9.20 2.64 -7.64
CA PRO A 255 9.00 3.85 -6.85
C PRO A 255 10.33 4.38 -6.31
N ALA A 256 10.50 5.71 -6.36
CA ALA A 256 11.67 6.36 -5.77
C ALA A 256 11.65 6.33 -4.23
N SER A 257 10.45 6.22 -3.65
CA SER A 257 10.27 6.03 -2.21
C SER A 257 9.00 5.23 -1.96
N VAL A 258 9.10 4.27 -1.03
CA VAL A 258 7.96 3.55 -0.44
C VAL A 258 7.99 3.84 1.06
N ILE A 259 6.90 4.39 1.59
CA ILE A 259 6.75 4.68 3.01
C ILE A 259 5.63 3.82 3.55
N ARG A 260 5.89 3.10 4.65
CA ARG A 260 4.92 2.20 5.26
C ARG A 260 4.50 2.76 6.62
N ILE A 261 3.22 3.05 6.78
CA ILE A 261 2.65 3.59 8.01
C ILE A 261 1.72 2.52 8.62
N PRO A 262 1.89 2.14 9.90
CA PRO A 262 1.06 1.13 10.53
C PRO A 262 -0.40 1.59 10.64
N THR A 263 -1.32 0.63 10.70
CA THR A 263 -2.76 0.87 10.86
C THR A 263 -3.32 0.06 12.01
N ASN A 264 -4.46 0.49 12.56
CA ASN A 264 -5.18 -0.13 13.68
C ASN A 264 -5.83 -1.50 13.38
N LEU A 265 -5.62 -2.05 12.18
CA LEU A 265 -6.12 -3.37 11.78
C LEU A 265 -5.01 -4.43 11.69
N ASP A 266 -3.75 -4.08 11.94
CA ASP A 266 -2.70 -5.08 12.06
C ASP A 266 -2.83 -5.84 13.39
N HIS A 267 -2.58 -7.15 13.40
CA HIS A 267 -2.56 -7.95 14.64
C HIS A 267 -1.49 -7.46 15.61
N ASN A 268 -0.39 -6.92 15.06
CA ASN A 268 0.69 -6.28 15.82
C ASN A 268 0.63 -4.76 15.72
N ALA A 269 -0.57 -4.18 15.57
CA ALA A 269 -0.73 -2.74 15.46
C ALA A 269 -0.16 -2.05 16.71
N PRO A 270 0.72 -1.06 16.54
CA PRO A 270 1.17 -0.25 17.65
C PRO A 270 0.01 0.63 18.15
N ALA A 271 0.11 1.12 19.38
CA ALA A 271 -0.95 1.89 20.01
C ALA A 271 -1.32 3.16 19.23
N PHE A 272 -0.31 3.88 18.71
CA PHE A 272 -0.49 4.98 17.78
C PHE A 272 -0.31 4.50 16.34
N ALA A 273 -1.42 4.35 15.63
CA ALA A 273 -1.46 3.91 14.24
C ALA A 273 -2.53 4.68 13.46
N LEU A 274 -2.48 4.62 12.13
CA LEU A 274 -3.54 5.18 11.30
C LEU A 274 -4.84 4.36 11.42
N ASP A 275 -5.97 5.05 11.30
CA ASP A 275 -7.29 4.43 11.19
C ASP A 275 -7.52 3.92 9.77
N ALA A 276 -7.50 2.60 9.61
CA ALA A 276 -7.69 1.95 8.31
C ALA A 276 -9.09 2.15 7.73
N GLU A 277 -10.13 2.27 8.57
CA GLU A 277 -11.50 2.49 8.10
C GLU A 277 -11.65 3.91 7.55
N GLN A 278 -11.10 4.92 8.24
CA GLN A 278 -11.09 6.30 7.74
C GLN A 278 -10.26 6.45 6.46
N VAL A 279 -9.17 5.69 6.32
CA VAL A 279 -8.41 5.58 5.07
C VAL A 279 -9.29 5.05 3.93
N LEU A 280 -10.03 3.96 4.14
CA LEU A 280 -10.94 3.40 3.13
C LEU A 280 -12.12 4.30 2.82
N ASP A 281 -12.74 4.91 3.83
CA ASP A 281 -13.79 5.92 3.64
C ASP A 281 -13.30 7.04 2.72
N LYS A 282 -12.06 7.49 2.93
CA LYS A 282 -11.48 8.53 2.11
C LYS A 282 -11.21 8.04 0.69
N MET A 283 -10.61 6.86 0.51
CA MET A 283 -10.41 6.25 -0.81
C MET A 283 -11.73 6.08 -1.57
N ALA A 284 -12.78 5.58 -0.91
CA ALA A 284 -14.11 5.43 -1.46
C ALA A 284 -14.71 6.77 -1.91
N SER A 285 -14.66 7.79 -1.03
CA SER A 285 -15.17 9.13 -1.35
C SER A 285 -14.45 9.77 -2.54
N LEU A 286 -13.17 9.45 -2.73
CA LEU A 286 -12.35 9.95 -3.84
C LEU A 286 -12.61 9.17 -5.13
N ALA A 287 -12.86 7.87 -5.05
CA ALA A 287 -13.24 7.02 -6.19
C ALA A 287 -14.54 7.50 -6.85
N GLU A 288 -15.50 7.93 -6.03
CA GLU A 288 -16.80 8.44 -6.48
C GLU A 288 -16.80 9.97 -6.74
N SER A 289 -15.68 10.64 -6.50
CA SER A 289 -15.58 12.09 -6.58
C SER A 289 -15.76 12.59 -8.03
N PRO A 290 -16.64 13.58 -8.26
CA PRO A 290 -16.80 14.20 -9.58
C PRO A 290 -15.68 15.19 -9.93
N LYS A 291 -14.75 15.47 -9.01
CA LYS A 291 -13.68 16.47 -9.21
C LYS A 291 -12.73 16.01 -10.31
N ALA A 292 -12.61 16.74 -11.42
CA ALA A 292 -11.69 16.39 -12.50
C ALA A 292 -10.20 16.46 -12.10
N TYR A 293 -9.39 15.55 -12.67
CA TYR A 293 -7.94 15.52 -12.45
C TYR A 293 -7.30 16.79 -12.99
N SER A 294 -6.40 17.37 -12.21
CA SER A 294 -5.62 18.53 -12.63
C SER A 294 -4.28 18.56 -11.93
N PHE A 295 -3.20 18.54 -12.70
CA PHE A 295 -1.83 18.62 -12.20
C PHE A 295 -1.56 19.79 -11.24
N TYR A 296 -2.31 20.88 -11.39
CA TYR A 296 -2.15 22.14 -10.65
C TYR A 296 -3.38 22.50 -9.80
N LYS A 297 -4.34 21.59 -9.61
CA LYS A 297 -5.46 21.81 -8.67
C LYS A 297 -5.72 20.60 -7.79
N PHE A 298 -5.82 19.41 -8.39
CA PHE A 298 -6.14 18.18 -7.68
C PHE A 298 -5.57 16.99 -8.44
N ASN A 299 -4.46 16.46 -7.94
CA ASN A 299 -3.65 15.43 -8.60
C ASN A 299 -3.48 14.20 -7.70
N CYS A 300 -2.82 13.17 -8.22
CA CYS A 300 -2.53 11.92 -7.52
C CYS A 300 -1.83 12.13 -6.16
N SER A 301 -0.78 12.96 -6.10
CA SER A 301 -0.08 13.26 -4.85
C SER A 301 -0.95 13.96 -3.81
N THR A 302 -1.82 14.86 -4.26
CA THR A 302 -2.78 15.55 -3.37
C THR A 302 -3.76 14.54 -2.79
N THR A 303 -4.16 13.58 -3.61
CA THR A 303 -5.13 12.54 -3.25
C THR A 303 -4.54 11.52 -2.29
N ALA A 304 -3.31 11.04 -2.56
CA ALA A 304 -2.54 10.23 -1.62
C ALA A 304 -2.34 10.95 -0.28
N THR A 305 -2.02 12.26 -0.32
CA THR A 305 -1.91 13.08 0.90
C THR A 305 -3.23 13.17 1.65
N GLU A 306 -4.35 13.37 0.96
CA GLU A 306 -5.68 13.38 1.58
C GLU A 306 -6.05 12.04 2.22
N VAL A 307 -5.68 10.91 1.60
CA VAL A 307 -5.88 9.57 2.16
C VAL A 307 -5.07 9.38 3.44
N VAL A 308 -3.78 9.76 3.43
CA VAL A 308 -2.93 9.69 4.63
C VAL A 308 -3.48 10.58 5.75
N LYS A 309 -3.90 11.82 5.43
CA LYS A 309 -4.50 12.75 6.40
C LYS A 309 -5.78 12.18 7.04
N ALA A 310 -6.62 11.50 6.25
CA ALA A 310 -7.86 10.92 6.75
C ALA A 310 -7.61 9.77 7.73
N GLY A 311 -6.52 9.01 7.55
CA GLY A 311 -6.14 7.98 8.51
C GLY A 311 -5.70 8.52 9.88
N ILE A 312 -5.47 9.83 10.03
CA ILE A 312 -5.10 10.40 11.33
C ILE A 312 -6.40 10.79 12.04
N SER A 313 -6.81 9.98 13.04
CA SER A 313 -7.99 10.26 13.86
C SER A 313 -7.85 11.59 14.60
N ASP A 314 -8.97 12.21 14.97
CA ASP A 314 -8.93 13.50 15.68
C ASP A 314 -8.21 13.40 17.03
N GLU A 315 -8.38 12.27 17.73
CA GLU A 315 -7.61 11.96 18.95
C GLU A 315 -6.10 11.92 18.67
N LEU A 316 -5.67 11.20 17.62
CA LEU A 316 -4.26 11.13 17.24
C LEU A 316 -3.71 12.50 16.81
N LYS A 317 -4.51 13.31 16.10
CA LYS A 317 -4.13 14.68 15.74
C LYS A 317 -3.88 15.53 16.99
N ASP A 318 -4.72 15.42 18.01
CA ASP A 318 -4.57 16.17 19.26
C ASP A 318 -3.34 15.71 20.05
N ILE A 319 -3.08 14.40 20.10
CA ILE A 319 -1.88 13.84 20.73
C ILE A 319 -0.61 14.32 20.03
N MET A 320 -0.54 14.22 18.70
CA MET A 320 0.58 14.73 17.91
C MET A 320 0.78 16.23 18.14
N LYS A 321 -0.31 17.00 18.20
CA LYS A 321 -0.25 18.46 18.45
C LYS A 321 0.30 18.78 19.83
N ASN A 322 -0.09 18.03 20.85
CA ASN A 322 0.44 18.17 22.21
C ASN A 322 1.93 17.80 22.28
N ASP A 323 2.38 16.87 21.44
CA ASP A 323 3.79 16.52 21.28
C ASP A 323 4.57 17.48 20.35
N GLY A 324 3.93 18.56 19.89
CA GLY A 324 4.57 19.63 19.10
C GLY A 324 4.51 19.44 17.58
N PHE A 325 3.81 18.42 17.09
CA PHE A 325 3.62 18.15 15.66
C PHE A 325 2.23 18.57 15.17
N SER A 326 2.18 19.52 14.22
CA SER A 326 0.93 19.96 13.59
C SER A 326 0.77 19.35 12.20
N VAL A 327 -0.20 18.44 12.06
CA VAL A 327 -0.55 17.78 10.79
C VAL A 327 -0.87 18.79 9.68
N ASP A 328 -1.66 19.83 9.97
CA ASP A 328 -1.99 20.85 8.98
C ASP A 328 -0.80 21.72 8.59
N SER A 329 0.13 21.94 9.52
CA SER A 329 1.40 22.62 9.23
C SER A 329 2.39 21.73 8.48
N ALA A 330 2.27 20.42 8.57
CA ALA A 330 3.08 19.48 7.79
C ALA A 330 2.55 19.37 6.35
N ALA A 331 1.23 19.38 6.16
CA ALA A 331 0.57 19.35 4.86
C ALA A 331 0.30 20.75 4.26
N LYS A 332 1.28 21.67 4.34
CA LYS A 332 1.10 23.09 3.92
C LYS A 332 0.77 23.32 2.45
N ALA A 333 1.09 22.37 1.58
CA ALA A 333 0.92 22.55 0.15
C ALA A 333 -0.57 22.37 -0.24
N THR A 334 -1.19 23.42 -0.79
CA THR A 334 -2.56 23.34 -1.33
C THR A 334 -2.68 22.29 -2.43
N ILE A 335 -1.60 22.09 -3.20
CA ILE A 335 -1.47 21.02 -4.19
C ILE A 335 -0.18 20.27 -3.87
N ALA A 336 -0.29 18.97 -3.61
CA ALA A 336 0.89 18.17 -3.32
C ALA A 336 1.62 17.77 -4.61
N THR A 337 2.93 17.56 -4.46
CA THR A 337 3.84 16.96 -5.43
C THR A 337 4.31 15.61 -4.88
N PRO A 338 4.91 14.72 -5.68
CA PRO A 338 5.46 13.46 -5.17
C PRO A 338 6.44 13.68 -4.01
N THR A 339 7.30 14.70 -4.12
CA THR A 339 8.25 15.06 -3.05
C THR A 339 7.57 15.56 -1.78
N SER A 340 6.56 16.45 -1.88
CA SER A 340 5.87 16.93 -0.68
C SER A 340 4.99 15.85 -0.03
N CYS A 341 4.37 14.97 -0.82
CA CYS A 341 3.64 13.81 -0.33
C CYS A 341 4.57 12.87 0.43
N ARG A 342 5.74 12.55 -0.15
CA ARG A 342 6.78 11.75 0.50
C ARG A 342 7.20 12.36 1.83
N HIS A 343 7.56 13.65 1.85
CA HIS A 343 8.00 14.33 3.08
C HIS A 343 6.92 14.32 4.15
N PHE A 344 5.67 14.60 3.80
CA PHE A 344 4.54 14.55 4.72
C PHE A 344 4.37 13.14 5.30
N SER A 345 4.30 12.11 4.45
CA SER A 345 4.18 10.72 4.89
C SER A 345 5.35 10.27 5.77
N GLN A 346 6.58 10.68 5.48
CA GLN A 346 7.75 10.42 6.33
C GLN A 346 7.63 11.08 7.70
N GLN A 347 7.18 12.34 7.75
CA GLN A 347 6.97 13.05 9.01
C GLN A 347 5.91 12.35 9.88
N ILE A 348 4.82 11.88 9.27
CA ILE A 348 3.81 11.08 9.98
C ILE A 348 4.41 9.78 10.50
N GLN A 349 5.12 9.03 9.66
CA GLN A 349 5.77 7.78 10.06
C GLN A 349 6.71 7.98 11.26
N THR A 350 7.57 9.00 11.20
CA THR A 350 8.51 9.34 12.28
C THR A 350 7.79 9.72 13.57
N GLU A 351 6.75 10.55 13.48
CA GLU A 351 6.00 10.98 14.67
C GLU A 351 5.27 9.80 15.34
N LEU A 352 4.68 8.90 14.56
CA LEU A 352 4.05 7.69 15.12
C LEU A 352 5.07 6.77 15.79
N ILE A 353 6.25 6.58 15.19
CA ILE A 353 7.33 5.80 15.83
C ILE A 353 7.71 6.45 17.17
N HIS A 354 7.88 7.78 17.19
CA HIS A 354 8.23 8.52 18.41
C HIS A 354 7.18 8.36 19.51
N LEU A 355 5.89 8.55 19.19
CA LEU A 355 4.80 8.42 20.16
C LEU A 355 4.74 7.01 20.75
N ASN A 356 4.90 5.98 19.92
CA ASN A 356 4.88 4.59 20.39
C ASN A 356 6.09 4.26 21.28
N LEU A 357 7.29 4.73 20.92
CA LEU A 357 8.49 4.54 21.75
C LEU A 357 8.34 5.21 23.12
N ASN A 358 7.76 6.41 23.18
CA ASN A 358 7.55 7.09 24.46
C ASN A 358 6.53 6.37 25.34
N GLN A 359 5.45 5.86 24.75
CA GLN A 359 4.48 5.06 25.50
C GLN A 359 5.09 3.77 26.05
N ASP A 360 5.92 3.07 25.27
CA ASP A 360 6.63 1.88 25.75
C ASP A 360 7.58 2.22 26.90
N LEU A 361 8.25 3.37 26.86
CA LEU A 361 9.11 3.85 27.95
C LEU A 361 8.30 4.20 29.21
N GLU A 362 7.16 4.87 29.07
CA GLU A 362 6.27 5.20 30.19
C GLU A 362 5.69 3.95 30.85
N ILE A 363 5.21 2.98 30.06
CA ILE A 363 4.69 1.70 30.58
C ILE A 363 5.78 0.93 31.33
N ASN A 364 7.01 0.87 30.79
CA ASN A 364 8.11 0.20 31.46
C ASN A 364 8.53 0.90 32.75
N GLN A 365 8.53 2.23 32.81
CA GLN A 365 8.79 2.98 34.03
C GLN A 365 7.72 2.74 35.09
N ASP A 366 6.44 2.73 34.70
CA ASP A 366 5.32 2.45 35.61
C ASP A 366 5.34 1.00 36.12
N GLN A 367 5.71 0.03 35.29
CA GLN A 367 5.90 -1.36 35.70
C GLN A 367 7.09 -1.53 36.66
N ILE A 368 8.20 -0.82 36.41
CA ILE A 368 9.36 -0.79 37.32
C ILE A 368 8.97 -0.12 38.64
N MET A 369 8.16 0.94 38.64
CA MET A 369 7.66 1.55 39.88
C MET A 369 6.67 0.65 40.62
N GLN A 370 5.80 -0.08 39.92
CA GLN A 370 4.86 -1.02 40.55
C GLN A 370 5.54 -2.29 41.10
N HIS A 371 6.59 -2.79 40.44
CA HIS A 371 7.44 -3.86 40.98
C HIS A 371 8.44 -3.38 42.04
N GLY A 372 8.88 -2.12 41.96
CA GLY A 372 9.74 -1.44 42.94
C GLY A 372 9.04 -1.03 44.23
N ILE A 373 7.71 -1.02 44.29
CA ILE A 373 6.97 -0.76 45.55
C ILE A 373 7.08 -1.94 46.56
N LYS A 374 7.70 -3.08 46.18
CA LYS A 374 8.13 -4.09 47.17
C LYS A 374 9.54 -3.90 47.73
N GLU A 375 10.39 -3.07 47.14
CA GLU A 375 11.70 -2.74 47.73
C GLU A 375 12.10 -1.27 47.47
N ALA A 376 12.16 -0.52 48.58
CA ALA A 376 12.78 0.79 48.74
C ALA A 376 12.09 2.01 48.10
N LYS A 377 11.43 2.78 48.98
CA LYS A 377 11.28 4.23 48.86
C LYS A 377 12.67 4.88 48.68
N ALA A 378 12.86 5.64 47.59
CA ALA A 378 13.32 7.04 47.60
C ALA A 378 13.82 7.47 46.22
N SER A 379 13.44 8.69 45.81
CA SER A 379 14.14 9.56 44.85
C SER A 379 14.06 9.09 43.37
N GLU A 380 13.66 9.87 42.37
CA GLU A 380 13.84 11.29 42.08
C GLU A 380 12.89 11.65 40.92
N THR A 381 12.22 12.80 40.96
CA THR A 381 11.39 13.29 39.86
C THR A 381 12.26 13.73 38.67
N HIS A 382 12.32 12.93 37.61
CA HIS A 382 12.83 13.35 36.32
C HIS A 382 11.79 14.19 35.58
N LYS A 383 12.09 15.48 35.37
CA LYS A 383 11.39 16.31 34.38
C LYS A 383 11.90 15.93 32.99
N THR A 384 11.07 15.26 32.21
CA THR A 384 11.28 15.08 30.77
C THR A 384 11.02 16.42 30.08
N THR A 385 12.10 17.07 29.63
CA THR A 385 12.02 18.27 28.79
C THR A 385 11.66 17.81 27.38
N THR A 386 10.44 18.04 26.92
CA THR A 386 9.99 17.73 25.56
C THR A 386 10.81 18.55 24.56
N LEU A 387 11.67 17.88 23.80
CA LEU A 387 12.44 18.46 22.69
C LEU A 387 11.52 18.79 21.51
N ASP A 388 11.73 19.95 20.88
CA ASP A 388 11.03 20.40 19.67
C ASP A 388 11.17 19.38 18.51
N PHE A 389 10.07 19.07 17.80
CA PHE A 389 10.01 18.07 16.72
C PHE A 389 11.13 18.21 15.70
N LYS A 390 11.49 19.44 15.32
CA LYS A 390 12.57 19.67 14.34
C LYS A 390 13.94 19.19 14.82
N LYS A 391 14.23 19.33 16.12
CA LYS A 391 15.45 18.81 16.72
C LYS A 391 15.41 17.29 16.77
N ARG A 392 14.28 16.70 17.20
CA ARG A 392 14.07 15.24 17.22
C ARG A 392 14.25 14.60 15.84
N LEU A 393 13.63 15.17 14.81
CA LEU A 393 13.73 14.69 13.43
C LEU A 393 15.17 14.72 12.91
N HIS A 394 15.94 15.75 13.26
CA HIS A 394 17.34 15.85 12.87
C HIS A 394 18.20 14.80 13.58
N ASP A 395 17.93 14.52 14.85
CA ASP A 395 18.67 13.53 15.64
C ASP A 395 18.36 12.10 15.18
N LEU A 396 17.13 11.81 14.74
CA LEU A 396 16.75 10.50 14.20
C LEU A 396 17.33 10.20 12.81
N ILE A 397 17.66 11.25 12.04
CA ILE A 397 18.26 11.14 10.70
C ILE A 397 19.80 11.05 10.77
N LYS A 398 20.41 11.48 11.88
CA LYS A 398 21.85 11.31 12.12
C LYS A 398 22.14 9.87 12.53
N ASP A 399 22.90 9.17 11.71
CA ASP A 399 23.41 7.84 11.98
C ASP A 399 24.38 7.88 13.20
N PRO A 400 24.23 7.02 14.23
CA PRO A 400 25.15 6.97 15.38
C PRO A 400 26.59 6.58 15.03
N SER A 401 26.85 6.22 13.77
CA SER A 401 28.16 5.76 13.28
C SER A 401 29.19 6.88 13.03
N GLN A 402 28.83 8.16 13.17
CA GLN A 402 29.73 9.28 12.86
C GLN A 402 30.45 9.94 14.05
N ASP A 403 30.22 9.52 15.29
CA ASP A 403 30.79 10.20 16.47
C ASP A 403 32.02 9.51 17.11
N VAL A 404 32.69 8.58 16.41
CA VAL A 404 33.86 7.86 16.97
C VAL A 404 35.24 8.29 16.42
N ASP A 405 35.35 8.98 15.27
CA ASP A 405 36.67 9.17 14.61
C ASP A 405 37.28 10.59 14.60
N GLU A 406 36.82 11.51 15.46
CA GLU A 406 37.42 12.87 15.53
C GLU A 406 38.11 13.22 16.86
N LYS A 407 38.49 12.22 17.67
CA LYS A 407 39.33 12.43 18.85
C LYS A 407 40.46 11.42 18.98
N GLN A 408 41.41 11.48 18.05
CA GLN A 408 42.80 11.11 18.33
C GLN A 408 43.77 11.95 17.47
N GLU A 409 44.21 13.06 18.09
CA GLU A 409 45.57 13.63 18.09
C GLU A 409 46.34 13.56 16.74
N ASN A 410 46.38 14.61 15.94
CA ASN A 410 47.26 15.76 16.12
C ASN A 410 48.23 15.69 17.32
N SER A 411 49.33 14.95 17.18
CA SER A 411 50.60 15.36 17.79
C SER A 411 51.82 14.80 17.03
N VAL A 412 52.61 15.75 16.51
CA VAL A 412 54.06 15.69 16.19
C VAL A 412 54.48 15.14 14.81
N GLU A 413 54.63 16.06 13.85
CA GLU A 413 55.72 16.05 12.89
C GLU A 413 57.06 16.31 13.63
N ASP A 414 58.05 15.44 13.39
CA ASP A 414 59.42 15.79 12.92
C ASP A 414 60.44 14.73 13.34
N GLY A 415 61.21 14.19 12.38
CA GLY A 415 62.40 13.41 12.68
C GLY A 415 62.81 12.36 11.64
N ILE A 416 63.49 12.82 10.58
CA ILE A 416 64.20 12.05 9.56
C ILE A 416 65.18 11.03 10.17
N THR A 417 65.25 9.79 9.64
CA THR A 417 66.50 9.18 9.10
C THR A 417 66.29 7.80 8.47
N LEU A 418 66.90 7.63 7.29
CA LEU A 418 67.14 6.37 6.61
C LEU A 418 68.08 5.45 7.43
N SER A 419 67.84 4.13 7.40
CA SER A 419 68.89 3.19 7.02
C SER A 419 68.30 1.88 6.47
N MET A 420 68.97 1.36 5.44
CA MET A 420 68.78 0.02 4.88
C MET A 420 69.10 -1.07 5.93
N HIS A 421 68.37 -2.18 5.87
CA HIS A 421 68.98 -3.50 5.68
C HIS A 421 68.02 -4.48 5.03
#